data_AF-A0A2T4VEA0-F1
#
_entry.id   AF-A0A2T4VEA0-F1
#
_cell.length_a   1.000
_cell.length_b   1.000
_cell.length_c   1.000
_cell.angle_alpha   90.00
_cell.angle_beta   90.00
_cell.angle_gamma   90.00
#
_symmetry.space_group_name_H-M   'P 1'
#
loop_
_entity.id
_entity.type
_entity.pdbx_description
1 polymer ?
#
loop_
_entity_poly.entity_id
_entity_poly.type
_entity_poly.pdbx_seq_one_letter_code
_entity_poly.pdbx_strand_id
1 'polypeptide(L)'
;MSQEAVPVDPHETLYLPMRRRFMSEYATTPEGTRELRLHFGVKEITFDEPELFSFGETLIKQDQFMAGSATTWSSGEPYSWERVRELIEALLAEDILSREPPKPPAGSDQHWRFLESEARRQAPTEPLWWNPDCPKVMERLTGRPLELGFLESVLPLHRVAHPALDAEGRHVGEMNVFPDAMRMNLPTDWRSCPYPGSRYRDDAMMNVTALRSMTRHWKPVLQGVLAVREEFLRRYPLLPDGRWRVGDVHAVSCLVLALPTLLLMRGNEPVPNGALDPVLSSMFRVTDGVRMVMSNMLLVPELGATYDSPMTAAELHRITEQTNLFLSTRGVCAGPPHLVDEFLATLLDGKPMAGAPAPMAGWGAEIPAAVDYGLLGLQLYVLQFNLWSYMGPAYEAIRGALLEVEDEPDGVLGRLRAHVERDWELILSNRLHESDRRDWIEARRAEVYECAQRGLRGFREDALHHLRDAFTPARDEVDAKARLRLRELIRSRAGSPSGAQRDALDTVADAVAEFLAIERSALRALETVQRQVNALLQRPHPDRRFTGADLAIHHDLRVGLIRVLPYLMDVLRDELGITVENTADMTRIEITNA
;
A
#
# COMPACT_ATOMS: atom_id res chain seq x y z
N MET A 1 -30.27 6.87 -20.21
CA MET A 1 -30.93 6.85 -21.53
C MET A 1 -29.89 6.40 -22.54
N SER A 2 -29.95 5.13 -22.97
CA SER A 2 -29.04 4.60 -24.01
C SER A 2 -29.31 5.37 -25.30
N GLN A 3 -28.33 6.12 -25.80
CA GLN A 3 -28.39 6.61 -27.17
C GLN A 3 -28.49 5.37 -28.09
N GLU A 4 -29.37 5.42 -29.10
CA GLU A 4 -29.41 4.37 -30.13
C GLU A 4 -28.01 4.25 -30.76
N ALA A 5 -27.48 3.03 -30.79
CA ALA A 5 -26.19 2.76 -31.40
C ALA A 5 -26.29 3.04 -32.91
N VAL A 6 -25.62 4.10 -33.37
CA VAL A 6 -25.53 4.42 -34.80
C VAL A 6 -24.67 3.33 -35.47
N PRO A 7 -25.18 2.62 -36.49
CA PRO A 7 -24.42 1.60 -37.20
C PRO A 7 -23.16 2.16 -37.87
N VAL A 8 -22.10 1.38 -37.91
CA VAL A 8 -20.82 1.73 -38.57
C VAL A 8 -20.96 1.66 -40.09
N ASP A 9 -20.55 2.73 -40.81
CA ASP A 9 -20.48 2.76 -42.27
C ASP A 9 -19.08 2.30 -42.75
N PRO A 10 -18.97 1.42 -43.77
CA PRO A 10 -17.67 0.92 -44.24
C PRO A 10 -16.72 2.00 -44.77
N HIS A 11 -17.23 3.16 -45.15
CA HIS A 11 -16.44 4.30 -45.62
C HIS A 11 -16.14 5.31 -44.52
N GLU A 12 -16.64 5.11 -43.29
CA GLU A 12 -16.31 5.99 -42.17
C GLU A 12 -14.84 5.78 -41.73
N THR A 13 -14.19 6.89 -41.36
CA THR A 13 -12.84 6.85 -40.79
C THR A 13 -12.94 6.78 -39.27
N LEU A 14 -12.32 5.76 -38.70
CA LEU A 14 -12.24 5.53 -37.27
C LEU A 14 -10.84 5.80 -36.77
N TYR A 15 -10.75 6.26 -35.54
CA TYR A 15 -9.51 6.62 -34.88
C TYR A 15 -9.31 5.73 -33.66
N LEU A 16 -8.06 5.32 -33.44
CA LEU A 16 -7.67 4.58 -32.23
C LEU A 16 -6.92 5.57 -31.31
N PRO A 17 -7.64 6.33 -30.47
CA PRO A 17 -7.00 7.29 -29.58
C PRO A 17 -5.99 6.58 -28.68
N MET A 18 -4.84 7.22 -28.47
CA MET A 18 -3.83 6.73 -27.54
C MET A 18 -3.33 5.30 -27.85
N ARG A 19 -3.22 4.89 -29.12
CA ARG A 19 -2.79 3.53 -29.52
C ARG A 19 -1.56 2.98 -28.80
N ARG A 20 -0.63 3.85 -28.38
CA ARG A 20 0.59 3.45 -27.67
C ARG A 20 0.34 3.03 -26.21
N ARG A 21 -0.89 3.12 -25.71
CA ARG A 21 -1.33 2.51 -24.45
C ARG A 21 -1.58 1.01 -24.57
N PHE A 22 -1.79 0.51 -25.77
CA PHE A 22 -2.03 -0.91 -25.97
C PHE A 22 -0.80 -1.74 -25.60
N MET A 23 -1.06 -2.81 -24.86
CA MET A 23 -0.14 -3.92 -24.64
C MET A 23 -0.77 -5.17 -25.26
N SER A 24 0.02 -5.98 -25.95
CA SER A 24 -0.45 -7.22 -26.57
C SER A 24 0.32 -8.41 -26.03
N GLU A 25 -0.37 -9.49 -25.72
CA GLU A 25 0.25 -10.76 -25.35
C GLU A 25 -0.50 -11.94 -25.97
N TYR A 26 0.24 -13.02 -26.22
CA TYR A 26 -0.38 -14.30 -26.49
C TYR A 26 -0.45 -15.08 -25.18
N ALA A 27 -1.64 -15.53 -24.83
CA ALA A 27 -1.89 -16.40 -23.70
C ALA A 27 -2.23 -17.81 -24.19
N THR A 28 -2.04 -18.80 -23.32
CA THR A 28 -2.55 -20.16 -23.53
C THR A 28 -3.49 -20.47 -22.38
N THR A 29 -4.74 -20.82 -22.70
CA THR A 29 -5.74 -21.18 -21.69
C THR A 29 -5.37 -22.50 -21.01
N PRO A 30 -5.96 -22.82 -19.84
CA PRO A 30 -5.78 -24.13 -19.21
C PRO A 30 -6.09 -25.32 -20.13
N GLU A 31 -6.99 -25.12 -21.10
CA GLU A 31 -7.40 -26.11 -22.10
C GLU A 31 -6.40 -26.23 -23.27
N GLY A 32 -5.34 -25.41 -23.29
CA GLY A 32 -4.31 -25.40 -24.32
C GLY A 32 -4.64 -24.53 -25.54
N THR A 33 -5.75 -23.80 -25.52
CA THR A 33 -6.13 -22.88 -26.60
C THR A 33 -5.26 -21.63 -26.55
N ARG A 34 -4.77 -21.18 -27.71
CA ARG A 34 -4.04 -19.92 -27.81
C ARG A 34 -5.03 -18.78 -27.94
N GLU A 35 -4.77 -17.68 -27.26
CA GLU A 35 -5.56 -16.44 -27.33
C GLU A 35 -4.63 -15.24 -27.55
N LEU A 36 -5.10 -14.22 -28.26
CA LEU A 36 -4.47 -12.89 -28.29
C LEU A 36 -5.23 -11.98 -27.32
N ARG A 37 -4.51 -11.41 -26.35
CA ARG A 37 -5.07 -10.45 -25.39
C ARG A 37 -4.47 -9.07 -25.63
N LEU A 38 -5.34 -8.08 -25.78
CA LEU A 38 -4.97 -6.68 -25.89
C LEU A 38 -5.44 -5.94 -24.63
N HIS A 39 -4.53 -5.24 -23.96
CA HIS A 39 -4.83 -4.46 -22.77
C HIS A 39 -4.82 -2.97 -23.11
N PHE A 40 -5.90 -2.26 -22.80
CA PHE A 40 -6.04 -0.81 -22.96
C PHE A 40 -6.56 -0.19 -21.66
N GLY A 41 -5.64 0.35 -20.86
CA GLY A 41 -5.98 0.82 -19.50
C GLY A 41 -6.42 -0.34 -18.62
N VAL A 42 -7.65 -0.28 -18.09
CA VAL A 42 -8.25 -1.39 -17.29
C VAL A 42 -9.02 -2.39 -18.14
N LYS A 43 -9.15 -2.16 -19.45
CA LYS A 43 -9.93 -3.01 -20.35
C LYS A 43 -9.04 -4.08 -20.97
N GLU A 44 -9.51 -5.33 -20.95
CA GLU A 44 -8.93 -6.46 -21.68
C GLU A 44 -9.83 -6.78 -22.87
N ILE A 45 -9.24 -6.93 -24.05
CA ILE A 45 -9.89 -7.42 -25.27
C ILE A 45 -9.25 -8.77 -25.60
N THR A 46 -10.06 -9.81 -25.63
CA THR A 46 -9.58 -11.17 -25.88
C THR A 46 -10.10 -11.66 -27.23
N PHE A 47 -9.16 -12.11 -28.07
CA PHE A 47 -9.44 -12.86 -29.28
C PHE A 47 -9.09 -14.31 -28.99
N ASP A 48 -10.10 -15.17 -28.93
CA ASP A 48 -10.01 -16.61 -28.73
C ASP A 48 -10.07 -17.39 -30.07
N GLU A 49 -10.51 -16.73 -31.14
CA GLU A 49 -10.50 -17.23 -32.52
C GLU A 49 -9.14 -16.92 -33.21
N PRO A 50 -8.31 -17.93 -33.54
CA PRO A 50 -7.00 -17.71 -34.17
C PRO A 50 -7.03 -16.93 -35.48
N GLU A 51 -8.10 -17.07 -36.25
CA GLU A 51 -8.33 -16.31 -37.48
C GLU A 51 -8.47 -14.81 -37.23
N LEU A 52 -8.85 -14.36 -36.03
CA LEU A 52 -8.97 -12.94 -35.67
C LEU A 52 -7.69 -12.33 -35.08
N PHE A 53 -6.63 -13.11 -34.87
CA PHE A 53 -5.39 -12.58 -34.30
C PHE A 53 -4.79 -11.47 -35.17
N SER A 54 -4.80 -11.67 -36.49
CA SER A 54 -4.29 -10.69 -37.46
C SER A 54 -5.08 -9.39 -37.42
N PHE A 55 -6.39 -9.43 -37.13
CA PHE A 55 -7.19 -8.24 -36.88
C PHE A 55 -6.69 -7.48 -35.65
N GLY A 56 -6.57 -8.15 -34.49
CA GLY A 56 -6.10 -7.53 -33.25
C GLY A 56 -4.67 -6.97 -33.35
N GLU A 57 -3.76 -7.72 -33.97
CA GLU A 57 -2.38 -7.28 -34.22
C GLU A 57 -2.30 -6.07 -35.15
N THR A 58 -3.19 -5.99 -36.14
CA THR A 58 -3.22 -4.87 -37.09
C THR A 58 -3.88 -3.65 -36.47
N LEU A 59 -4.94 -3.83 -35.68
CA LEU A 59 -5.66 -2.76 -34.97
C LEU A 59 -4.70 -1.86 -34.19
N ILE A 60 -3.83 -2.44 -33.36
CA ILE A 60 -2.90 -1.68 -32.50
C ILE A 60 -1.75 -1.00 -33.26
N LYS A 61 -1.61 -1.29 -34.57
CA LYS A 61 -0.64 -0.63 -35.46
C LYS A 61 -1.24 0.59 -36.17
N GLN A 62 -2.57 0.76 -36.17
CA GLN A 62 -3.23 1.88 -36.82
C GLN A 62 -3.49 3.02 -35.82
N ASP A 63 -3.15 4.26 -36.21
CA ASP A 63 -3.62 5.47 -35.50
C ASP A 63 -5.06 5.84 -35.94
N GLN A 64 -5.38 5.54 -37.20
CA GLN A 64 -6.69 5.70 -37.82
C GLN A 64 -6.81 4.74 -39.01
N PHE A 65 -8.03 4.36 -39.37
CA PHE A 65 -8.31 3.52 -40.53
C PHE A 65 -9.73 3.73 -41.03
N MET A 66 -9.97 3.44 -42.31
CA MET A 66 -11.33 3.36 -42.85
C MET A 66 -11.96 2.04 -42.40
N ALA A 67 -13.18 2.05 -41.84
CA ALA A 67 -13.77 0.88 -41.19
C ALA A 67 -13.78 -0.37 -42.11
N GLY A 68 -14.20 -0.21 -43.37
CA GLY A 68 -14.22 -1.28 -44.37
C GLY A 68 -12.85 -1.84 -44.74
N SER A 69 -11.76 -1.08 -44.54
CA SER A 69 -10.40 -1.57 -44.81
C SER A 69 -9.97 -2.69 -43.85
N ALA A 70 -10.58 -2.78 -42.67
CA ALA A 70 -10.27 -3.80 -41.69
C ALA A 70 -10.68 -5.23 -42.13
N THR A 71 -11.56 -5.35 -43.14
CA THR A 71 -11.85 -6.64 -43.80
C THR A 71 -10.62 -7.29 -44.42
N THR A 72 -9.60 -6.48 -44.76
CA THR A 72 -8.35 -6.95 -45.39
C THR A 72 -7.25 -7.31 -44.39
N TRP A 73 -7.49 -7.18 -43.08
CA TRP A 73 -6.48 -7.43 -42.04
C TRP A 73 -6.28 -8.92 -41.73
N SER A 74 -6.98 -9.80 -42.44
CA SER A 74 -6.80 -11.24 -42.35
C SER A 74 -5.43 -11.67 -42.92
N SER A 75 -4.81 -12.67 -42.30
CA SER A 75 -3.65 -13.37 -42.85
C SER A 75 -4.03 -14.43 -43.90
N GLY A 76 -5.33 -14.67 -44.10
CA GLY A 76 -5.90 -15.59 -45.09
C GLY A 76 -6.96 -14.88 -45.95
N GLU A 77 -8.14 -15.48 -46.09
CA GLU A 77 -9.27 -14.85 -46.80
C GLU A 77 -9.76 -13.59 -46.06
N PRO A 78 -10.17 -12.53 -46.78
CA PRO A 78 -10.74 -11.33 -46.17
C PRO A 78 -11.94 -11.65 -45.26
N TYR A 79 -12.06 -10.95 -44.14
CA TYR A 79 -13.22 -11.09 -43.26
C TYR A 79 -14.48 -10.54 -43.95
N SER A 80 -15.65 -11.09 -43.62
CA SER A 80 -16.92 -10.49 -44.02
C SER A 80 -17.10 -9.12 -43.36
N TRP A 81 -17.80 -8.23 -44.05
CA TRP A 81 -18.08 -6.90 -43.50
C TRP A 81 -18.91 -6.98 -42.22
N GLU A 82 -19.90 -7.88 -42.16
CA GLU A 82 -20.76 -8.05 -40.99
C GLU A 82 -19.92 -8.40 -39.74
N ARG A 83 -18.93 -9.29 -39.90
CA ARG A 83 -18.06 -9.72 -38.81
C ARG A 83 -17.16 -8.58 -38.32
N VAL A 84 -16.56 -7.83 -39.25
CA VAL A 84 -15.72 -6.67 -38.91
C VAL A 84 -16.53 -5.56 -38.26
N ARG A 85 -17.75 -5.32 -38.77
CA ARG A 85 -18.67 -4.32 -38.22
C ARG A 85 -18.98 -4.62 -36.76
N GLU A 86 -19.32 -5.86 -36.42
CA GLU A 86 -19.59 -6.27 -35.03
C GLU A 86 -18.40 -5.99 -34.10
N LEU A 87 -17.18 -6.34 -34.53
CA LEU A 87 -15.96 -6.08 -33.76
C LEU A 87 -15.73 -4.58 -33.56
N ILE A 88 -15.89 -3.79 -34.62
CA ILE A 88 -15.72 -2.33 -34.55
C ILE A 88 -16.79 -1.69 -33.66
N GLU A 89 -18.04 -2.12 -33.76
CA GLU A 89 -19.15 -1.60 -32.94
C GLU A 89 -18.93 -1.91 -31.46
N ALA A 90 -18.40 -3.10 -31.13
CA ALA A 90 -18.00 -3.43 -29.76
C ALA A 90 -16.86 -2.52 -29.25
N LEU A 91 -15.84 -2.27 -30.07
CA LEU A 91 -14.74 -1.37 -29.72
C LEU A 91 -15.20 0.10 -29.56
N LEU A 92 -16.19 0.54 -30.33
CA LEU A 92 -16.80 1.87 -30.19
C LEU A 92 -17.67 1.98 -28.93
N ALA A 93 -18.45 0.94 -28.62
CA ALA A 93 -19.28 0.89 -27.41
C ALA A 93 -18.43 0.95 -26.13
N GLU A 94 -17.22 0.42 -26.19
CA GLU A 94 -16.24 0.46 -25.11
C GLU A 94 -15.31 1.69 -25.17
N ASP A 95 -15.60 2.70 -25.98
CA ASP A 95 -14.76 3.92 -26.11
C ASP A 95 -13.29 3.64 -26.45
N ILE A 96 -13.01 2.48 -27.06
CA ILE A 96 -11.67 2.10 -27.50
C ILE A 96 -11.39 2.73 -28.87
N LEU A 97 -12.38 2.72 -29.77
CA LEU A 97 -12.36 3.47 -31.02
C LEU A 97 -13.15 4.78 -30.89
N SER A 98 -12.87 5.74 -31.77
CA SER A 98 -13.65 6.97 -31.90
C SER A 98 -13.96 7.28 -33.36
N ARG A 99 -15.13 7.88 -33.59
CA ARG A 99 -15.50 8.49 -34.88
C ARG A 99 -14.92 9.89 -35.05
N GLU A 100 -14.43 10.51 -33.98
CA GLU A 100 -13.79 11.82 -34.01
C GLU A 100 -12.26 11.68 -34.02
N PRO A 101 -11.55 12.57 -34.74
CA PRO A 101 -10.10 12.61 -34.65
C PRO A 101 -9.66 12.93 -33.21
N PRO A 102 -8.57 12.31 -32.72
CA PRO A 102 -8.12 12.50 -31.35
C PRO A 102 -7.77 13.97 -31.14
N LYS A 103 -8.50 14.62 -30.23
CA LYS A 103 -8.18 16.00 -29.82
C LYS A 103 -6.87 15.97 -29.02
N PRO A 104 -5.95 16.93 -29.22
CA PRO A 104 -4.81 17.07 -28.32
C PRO A 104 -5.36 17.17 -26.89
N PRO A 105 -4.79 16.46 -25.91
CA PRO A 105 -5.19 16.68 -24.53
C PRO A 105 -4.93 18.16 -24.22
N ALA A 106 -6.01 18.94 -24.09
CA ALA A 106 -5.94 20.14 -23.27
C ALA A 106 -5.39 19.66 -21.93
N GLY A 107 -4.39 20.36 -21.36
CA GLY A 107 -3.73 19.89 -20.13
C GLY A 107 -4.79 19.33 -19.18
N SER A 108 -4.63 18.08 -18.77
CA SER A 108 -5.73 17.27 -18.26
C SER A 108 -6.36 17.93 -17.04
N ASP A 109 -7.69 17.91 -16.97
CA ASP A 109 -8.45 18.42 -15.83
C ASP A 109 -7.92 17.86 -14.50
N GLN A 110 -7.52 16.58 -14.49
CA GLN A 110 -7.02 15.93 -13.28
C GLN A 110 -5.69 16.49 -12.79
N HIS A 111 -4.69 16.67 -13.67
CA HIS A 111 -3.39 17.19 -13.24
C HIS A 111 -3.49 18.67 -12.85
N TRP A 112 -4.29 19.47 -13.55
CA TRP A 112 -4.51 20.86 -13.14
C TRP A 112 -5.19 20.96 -11.78
N ARG A 113 -6.22 20.15 -11.52
CA ARG A 113 -6.86 20.07 -10.19
C ARG A 113 -5.86 19.64 -9.11
N PHE A 114 -4.96 18.70 -9.43
CA PHE A 114 -3.88 18.32 -8.53
C PHE A 114 -2.92 19.49 -8.24
N LEU A 115 -2.42 20.19 -9.27
CA LEU A 115 -1.53 21.34 -9.09
C LEU A 115 -2.20 22.49 -8.33
N GLU A 116 -3.48 22.73 -8.58
CA GLU A 116 -4.27 23.74 -7.85
C GLU A 116 -4.45 23.34 -6.38
N SER A 117 -4.75 22.08 -6.11
CA SER A 117 -4.80 21.54 -4.75
C SER A 117 -3.45 21.67 -4.04
N GLU A 118 -2.34 21.36 -4.73
CA GLU A 118 -0.99 21.48 -4.19
C GLU A 118 -0.62 22.93 -3.88
N ALA A 119 -0.99 23.87 -4.75
CA ALA A 119 -0.75 25.30 -4.52
C ALA A 119 -1.49 25.84 -3.29
N ARG A 120 -2.63 25.23 -2.91
CA ARG A 120 -3.43 25.60 -1.73
C ARG A 120 -3.02 24.84 -0.46
N ARG A 121 -2.24 23.77 -0.58
CA ARG A 121 -1.84 22.93 0.54
C ARG A 121 -0.92 23.69 1.50
N GLN A 122 -1.21 23.60 2.80
CA GLN A 122 -0.36 24.18 3.84
C GLN A 122 0.87 23.29 4.07
N ALA A 123 1.92 23.52 3.29
CA ALA A 123 3.17 22.80 3.43
C ALA A 123 4.05 23.40 4.55
N PRO A 124 4.87 22.58 5.24
CA PRO A 124 5.89 23.09 6.16
C PRO A 124 6.89 24.02 5.46
N THR A 125 7.27 25.09 6.14
CA THR A 125 8.32 26.03 5.68
C THR A 125 9.73 25.55 6.01
N GLU A 126 9.85 24.57 6.92
CA GLU A 126 11.11 23.92 7.31
C GLU A 126 10.93 22.39 7.30
N PRO A 127 12.01 21.62 7.10
CA PRO A 127 11.94 20.17 7.12
C PRO A 127 11.57 19.66 8.52
N LEU A 128 10.47 18.92 8.63
CA LEU A 128 10.12 18.19 9.85
C LEU A 128 10.81 16.82 9.84
N TRP A 129 11.35 16.39 10.97
CA TRP A 129 12.11 15.15 11.05
C TRP A 129 12.03 14.48 12.42
N TRP A 130 12.04 13.14 12.43
CA TRP A 130 11.80 12.34 13.64
C TRP A 130 12.98 12.29 14.62
N ASN A 131 14.22 12.24 14.13
CA ASN A 131 15.39 12.00 14.97
C ASN A 131 16.18 13.31 15.16
N PRO A 132 16.30 13.88 16.38
CA PRO A 132 15.86 13.35 17.68
C PRO A 132 14.47 13.81 18.13
N ASP A 133 13.81 14.72 17.40
CA ASP A 133 12.64 15.49 17.87
C ASP A 133 11.26 14.79 17.73
N CYS A 134 11.21 13.46 17.72
CA CYS A 134 9.98 12.68 17.51
C CYS A 134 8.80 13.12 18.41
N PRO A 135 8.97 13.35 19.73
CA PRO A 135 7.87 13.78 20.58
C PRO A 135 7.21 15.07 20.11
N LYS A 136 8.01 16.09 19.76
CA LYS A 136 7.51 17.39 19.31
C LYS A 136 6.85 17.31 17.95
N VAL A 137 7.45 16.53 17.03
CA VAL A 137 6.90 16.35 15.69
C VAL A 137 5.56 15.63 15.76
N MET A 138 5.45 14.57 16.57
CA MET A 138 4.20 13.84 16.74
C MET A 138 3.13 14.68 17.44
N GLU A 139 3.48 15.43 18.48
CA GLU A 139 2.54 16.38 19.12
C GLU A 139 1.99 17.40 18.14
N ARG A 140 2.85 17.94 17.25
CA ARG A 140 2.40 18.86 16.19
C ARG A 140 1.48 18.20 15.16
N LEU A 141 1.70 16.93 14.83
CA LEU A 141 0.97 16.23 13.77
C LEU A 141 -0.35 15.64 14.26
N THR A 142 -0.40 15.14 15.50
CA THR A 142 -1.53 14.36 16.02
C THR A 142 -2.07 14.88 17.34
N GLY A 143 -1.47 15.95 17.90
CA GLY A 143 -1.81 16.43 19.24
C GLY A 143 -1.27 15.56 20.37
N ARG A 144 -0.50 14.51 20.06
CA ARG A 144 0.06 13.58 21.06
C ARG A 144 1.56 13.37 20.86
N PRO A 145 2.40 13.55 21.90
CA PRO A 145 3.81 13.22 21.80
C PRO A 145 4.03 11.70 21.74
N LEU A 146 5.02 11.28 20.96
CA LEU A 146 5.50 9.90 20.92
C LEU A 146 7.02 9.88 21.12
N GLU A 147 7.49 9.03 22.03
CA GLU A 147 8.92 8.82 22.22
C GLU A 147 9.53 8.11 21.01
N LEU A 148 10.73 8.54 20.60
CA LEU A 148 11.40 8.02 19.40
C LEU A 148 11.60 6.50 19.44
N GLY A 149 11.75 5.91 20.63
CA GLY A 149 11.90 4.48 20.81
C GLY A 149 10.64 3.65 20.54
N PHE A 150 9.51 4.27 20.20
CA PHE A 150 8.28 3.59 19.76
C PHE A 150 7.93 3.84 18.29
N LEU A 151 8.76 4.58 17.55
CA LEU A 151 8.41 5.08 16.22
C LEU A 151 8.01 3.97 15.24
N GLU A 152 8.80 2.89 15.15
CA GLU A 152 8.56 1.80 14.19
C GLU A 152 7.32 0.94 14.52
N SER A 153 6.79 1.02 15.74
CA SER A 153 5.53 0.37 16.14
C SER A 153 4.30 1.14 15.66
N VAL A 154 4.47 2.45 15.37
CA VAL A 154 3.40 3.35 14.91
C VAL A 154 3.53 3.64 13.41
N LEU A 155 4.76 3.72 12.90
CA LEU A 155 5.05 3.97 11.49
C LEU A 155 5.67 2.74 10.85
N PRO A 156 5.08 2.22 9.75
CA PRO A 156 5.73 1.21 8.94
C PRO A 156 7.12 1.67 8.52
N LEU A 157 8.09 0.78 8.61
CA LEU A 157 9.48 1.07 8.28
C LEU A 157 9.66 1.78 6.93
N HIS A 158 8.95 1.30 5.91
CA HIS A 158 9.00 1.87 4.56
C HIS A 158 8.39 3.28 4.47
N ARG A 159 7.85 3.86 5.55
CA ARG A 159 7.39 5.25 5.62
C ARG A 159 8.28 6.14 6.46
N VAL A 160 9.14 5.59 7.31
CA VAL A 160 9.95 6.39 8.26
C VAL A 160 10.88 7.36 7.54
N ALA A 161 11.57 6.92 6.47
CA ALA A 161 12.47 7.77 5.72
C ALA A 161 11.76 8.79 4.80
N HIS A 162 10.46 8.64 4.54
CA HIS A 162 9.73 9.46 3.56
C HIS A 162 10.00 10.97 3.68
N PRO A 163 9.84 11.61 4.86
CA PRO A 163 10.01 13.05 5.02
C PRO A 163 11.48 13.51 5.13
N ALA A 164 12.45 12.58 5.08
CA ALA A 164 13.86 12.98 5.05
C ALA A 164 14.19 13.66 3.72
N LEU A 165 15.03 14.69 3.78
CA LEU A 165 15.71 15.26 2.64
C LEU A 165 17.04 14.56 2.42
N ASP A 166 17.36 14.29 1.15
CA ASP A 166 18.71 13.92 0.72
C ASP A 166 19.63 15.15 0.58
N ALA A 167 20.91 14.91 0.28
CA ALA A 167 21.90 15.97 0.05
C ALA A 167 21.63 16.81 -1.21
N GLU A 168 20.68 16.40 -2.07
CA GLU A 168 20.17 17.20 -3.20
C GLU A 168 18.92 18.02 -2.80
N GLY A 169 18.52 17.99 -1.53
CA GLY A 169 17.37 18.73 -1.00
C GLY A 169 16.02 18.14 -1.41
N ARG A 170 15.97 16.86 -1.80
CA ARG A 170 14.75 16.17 -2.23
C ARG A 170 14.26 15.22 -1.16
N HIS A 171 12.93 15.13 -1.00
CA HIS A 171 12.31 14.13 -0.14
C HIS A 171 12.63 12.71 -0.60
N VAL A 172 12.98 11.81 0.31
CA VAL A 172 13.17 10.39 0.00
C VAL A 172 11.88 9.78 -0.56
N GLY A 173 10.74 10.09 0.06
CA GLY A 173 9.42 9.65 -0.41
C GLY A 173 8.89 10.43 -1.63
N GLU A 174 9.59 11.45 -2.12
CA GLU A 174 9.14 12.32 -3.23
C GLU A 174 7.69 12.81 -3.06
N MET A 175 6.78 12.45 -3.97
CA MET A 175 5.38 12.84 -3.92
C MET A 175 4.55 11.98 -2.95
N ASN A 176 5.12 10.87 -2.46
CA ASN A 176 4.49 9.92 -1.56
C ASN A 176 4.86 10.14 -0.09
N VAL A 177 5.46 11.30 0.25
CA VAL A 177 5.83 11.63 1.64
C VAL A 177 4.63 11.40 2.57
N PHE A 178 4.89 10.63 3.64
CA PHE A 178 3.92 10.28 4.65
C PHE A 178 4.46 10.67 6.04
N PRO A 179 3.65 11.28 6.91
CA PRO A 179 2.32 11.84 6.61
C PRO A 179 2.43 13.03 5.63
N ASP A 180 1.34 13.32 4.90
CA ASP A 180 1.34 14.38 3.88
C ASP A 180 1.65 15.77 4.48
N ALA A 181 1.31 15.97 5.76
CA ALA A 181 1.60 17.18 6.54
C ALA A 181 3.10 17.47 6.69
N MET A 182 3.99 16.50 6.49
CA MET A 182 5.45 16.71 6.50
C MET A 182 6.03 17.00 5.11
N ARG A 183 5.23 16.88 4.04
CA ARG A 183 5.69 17.07 2.67
C ARG A 183 5.92 18.54 2.37
N MET A 184 7.15 18.90 2.04
CA MET A 184 7.50 20.26 1.64
C MET A 184 7.07 20.56 0.19
N ASN A 185 6.83 21.85 -0.11
CA ASN A 185 6.58 22.31 -1.48
C ASN A 185 7.92 22.48 -2.22
N LEU A 186 8.39 21.41 -2.85
CA LEU A 186 9.63 21.40 -3.63
C LEU A 186 9.35 21.66 -5.12
N PRO A 187 10.10 22.56 -5.80
CA PRO A 187 9.97 22.76 -7.24
C PRO A 187 10.10 21.43 -8.00
N THR A 188 9.16 21.18 -8.91
CA THR A 188 9.09 19.91 -9.65
C THR A 188 8.70 20.16 -11.11
N ASP A 189 9.54 19.72 -12.04
CA ASP A 189 9.25 19.67 -13.49
C ASP A 189 8.34 18.48 -13.80
N TRP A 190 7.13 18.77 -14.26
CA TRP A 190 6.09 17.80 -14.63
C TRP A 190 5.93 17.74 -16.14
N ARG A 191 5.77 16.52 -16.67
CA ARG A 191 5.50 16.33 -18.11
C ARG A 191 4.49 15.21 -18.34
N SER A 192 3.77 15.27 -19.46
CA SER A 192 3.03 14.11 -19.94
C SER A 192 3.99 12.97 -20.27
N CYS A 193 3.64 11.75 -19.90
CA CYS A 193 4.50 10.59 -20.09
C CYS A 193 4.56 10.19 -21.58
N PRO A 194 5.76 10.11 -22.19
CA PRO A 194 5.93 9.77 -23.61
C PRO A 194 6.10 8.26 -23.85
N TYR A 195 6.20 7.46 -22.78
CA TYR A 195 6.53 6.04 -22.86
C TYR A 195 5.27 5.23 -23.20
N PRO A 196 5.35 4.22 -24.08
CA PRO A 196 4.25 3.28 -24.31
C PRO A 196 3.80 2.57 -23.03
N GLY A 197 2.62 1.97 -23.08
CA GLY A 197 1.98 1.27 -21.96
C GLY A 197 0.92 2.12 -21.24
N SER A 198 0.47 1.63 -20.10
CA SER A 198 -0.66 2.17 -19.32
C SER A 198 -0.58 3.69 -19.06
N ARG A 199 0.63 4.20 -18.88
CA ARG A 199 0.95 5.61 -18.60
C ARG A 199 1.05 6.53 -19.83
N TYR A 200 0.99 6.02 -21.07
CA TYR A 200 1.22 6.82 -22.26
C TYR A 200 0.22 7.96 -22.39
N ARG A 201 0.70 9.21 -22.35
CA ARG A 201 -0.14 10.41 -22.33
C ARG A 201 -1.30 10.30 -21.34
N ASP A 202 -0.99 9.78 -20.15
CA ASP A 202 -1.95 9.79 -19.05
C ASP A 202 -2.28 11.21 -18.61
N ASP A 203 -3.48 11.36 -18.05
CA ASP A 203 -3.92 12.61 -17.47
C ASP A 203 -3.05 12.97 -16.28
N ALA A 204 -2.60 12.01 -15.49
CA ALA A 204 -1.58 12.23 -14.49
C ALA A 204 -0.19 12.41 -15.14
N MET A 205 0.58 13.40 -14.68
CA MET A 205 1.91 13.69 -15.23
C MET A 205 3.03 12.92 -14.52
N MET A 206 4.16 12.76 -15.20
CA MET A 206 5.39 12.18 -14.63
C MET A 206 6.26 13.27 -13.98
N ASN A 207 6.89 12.93 -12.85
CA ASN A 207 7.88 13.76 -12.17
C ASN A 207 9.25 13.60 -12.84
N VAL A 208 9.61 14.53 -13.72
CA VAL A 208 10.88 14.50 -14.47
C VAL A 208 12.07 14.87 -13.58
N THR A 209 11.83 15.60 -12.50
CA THR A 209 12.89 15.99 -11.55
C THR A 209 13.44 14.76 -10.84
N ALA A 210 12.55 13.90 -10.33
CA ALA A 210 12.93 12.62 -9.72
C ALA A 210 13.65 11.71 -10.72
N LEU A 211 13.16 11.61 -11.97
CA LEU A 211 13.83 10.83 -13.01
C LEU A 211 15.27 11.29 -13.27
N ARG A 212 15.51 12.60 -13.38
CA ARG A 212 16.85 13.15 -13.59
C ARG A 212 17.80 12.84 -12.43
N SER A 213 17.33 13.00 -11.19
CA SER A 213 18.12 12.66 -9.99
C SER A 213 18.47 11.16 -9.98
N MET A 214 17.50 10.26 -10.19
CA MET A 214 17.78 8.82 -10.22
C MET A 214 18.73 8.42 -11.35
N THR A 215 18.55 8.96 -12.56
CA THR A 215 19.39 8.62 -13.72
C THR A 215 20.85 9.04 -13.50
N ARG A 216 21.07 10.14 -12.78
CA ARG A 216 22.43 10.61 -12.41
C ARG A 216 23.19 9.59 -11.56
N HIS A 217 22.48 8.87 -10.70
CA HIS A 217 23.04 7.94 -9.71
C HIS A 217 22.82 6.46 -10.05
N TRP A 218 22.40 6.16 -11.28
CA TRP A 218 21.86 4.86 -11.68
C TRP A 218 22.79 3.67 -11.42
N LYS A 219 24.08 3.80 -11.78
CA LYS A 219 25.05 2.71 -11.58
C LYS A 219 25.27 2.38 -10.09
N PRO A 220 25.59 3.35 -9.21
CA PRO A 220 25.64 3.11 -7.76
C PRO A 220 24.33 2.56 -7.17
N VAL A 221 23.17 3.02 -7.65
CA VAL A 221 21.85 2.52 -7.21
C VAL A 221 21.73 1.03 -7.45
N LEU A 222 21.98 0.58 -8.68
CA LEU A 222 21.88 -0.83 -9.05
C LEU A 222 22.93 -1.69 -8.33
N GLN A 223 24.14 -1.16 -8.10
CA GLN A 223 25.16 -1.84 -7.29
C GLN A 223 24.72 -2.02 -5.82
N GLY A 224 24.12 -1.00 -5.21
CA GLY A 224 23.59 -1.09 -3.84
C GLY A 224 22.45 -2.10 -3.74
N VAL A 225 21.55 -2.11 -4.73
CA VAL A 225 20.43 -3.08 -4.81
C VAL A 225 20.94 -4.51 -4.93
N LEU A 226 21.95 -4.77 -5.78
CA LEU A 226 22.59 -6.09 -5.87
C LEU A 226 23.20 -6.54 -4.54
N ALA A 227 23.86 -5.63 -3.82
CA ALA A 227 24.46 -5.97 -2.53
C ALA A 227 23.40 -6.34 -1.48
N VAL A 228 22.25 -5.65 -1.44
CA VAL A 228 21.12 -6.03 -0.59
C VAL A 228 20.52 -7.36 -1.02
N ARG A 229 20.36 -7.59 -2.33
CA ARG A 229 19.88 -8.86 -2.90
C ARG A 229 20.78 -10.02 -2.49
N GLU A 230 22.09 -9.87 -2.59
CA GLU A 230 23.07 -10.90 -2.20
C GLU A 230 22.97 -11.22 -0.71
N GLU A 231 22.85 -10.21 0.15
CA GLU A 231 22.67 -10.42 1.59
C GLU A 231 21.34 -11.12 1.90
N PHE A 232 20.26 -10.80 1.20
CA PHE A 232 18.99 -11.49 1.33
C PHE A 232 19.08 -12.97 0.93
N LEU A 233 19.68 -13.26 -0.23
CA LEU A 233 19.77 -14.63 -0.75
C LEU A 233 20.70 -15.55 0.06
N ARG A 234 21.59 -14.99 0.89
CA ARG A 234 22.32 -15.79 1.90
C ARG A 234 21.40 -16.41 2.95
N ARG A 235 20.20 -15.85 3.14
CA ARG A 235 19.24 -16.24 4.17
C ARG A 235 18.02 -16.95 3.57
N TYR A 236 17.63 -16.57 2.37
CA TYR A 236 16.46 -17.09 1.67
C TYR A 236 16.84 -17.62 0.29
N PRO A 237 16.90 -18.95 0.10
CA PRO A 237 17.14 -19.51 -1.22
C PRO A 237 15.93 -19.29 -2.14
N LEU A 238 16.21 -19.09 -3.42
CA LEU A 238 15.21 -19.05 -4.49
C LEU A 238 14.43 -20.38 -4.56
N LEU A 239 13.33 -20.39 -5.30
CA LEU A 239 12.62 -21.62 -5.65
C LEU A 239 13.56 -22.56 -6.44
N PRO A 240 13.30 -23.89 -6.45
CA PRO A 240 14.16 -24.85 -7.13
C PRO A 240 14.38 -24.59 -8.63
N ASP A 241 13.44 -23.90 -9.28
CA ASP A 241 13.52 -23.50 -10.69
C ASP A 241 14.20 -22.13 -10.91
N GLY A 242 14.74 -21.53 -9.85
CA GLY A 242 15.44 -20.24 -9.87
C GLY A 242 14.52 -19.03 -9.81
N ARG A 243 13.19 -19.18 -9.68
CA ARG A 243 12.26 -18.05 -9.54
C ARG A 243 12.19 -17.54 -8.11
N TRP A 244 11.72 -16.30 -7.97
CA TRP A 244 11.43 -15.71 -6.66
C TRP A 244 10.04 -16.11 -6.19
N ARG A 245 9.82 -16.02 -4.88
CA ARG A 245 8.47 -15.99 -4.31
C ARG A 245 7.97 -14.55 -4.26
N VAL A 246 6.68 -14.30 -4.48
CA VAL A 246 6.06 -12.96 -4.32
C VAL A 246 6.39 -12.36 -2.94
N GLY A 247 6.31 -13.19 -1.90
CA GLY A 247 6.66 -12.80 -0.53
C GLY A 247 8.13 -12.40 -0.34
N ASP A 248 9.06 -13.11 -1.00
CA ASP A 248 10.49 -12.81 -0.98
C ASP A 248 10.79 -11.48 -1.69
N VAL A 249 10.14 -11.22 -2.84
CA VAL A 249 10.27 -9.94 -3.57
C VAL A 249 9.72 -8.77 -2.73
N HIS A 250 8.60 -8.97 -2.04
CA HIS A 250 8.08 -7.98 -1.09
C HIS A 250 9.09 -7.70 0.03
N ALA A 251 9.64 -8.76 0.62
CA ALA A 251 10.60 -8.65 1.72
C ALA A 251 11.86 -7.91 1.28
N VAL A 252 12.56 -8.38 0.23
CA VAL A 252 13.81 -7.74 -0.24
C VAL A 252 13.60 -6.28 -0.64
N SER A 253 12.42 -5.93 -1.20
CA SER A 253 12.07 -4.55 -1.49
C SER A 253 12.04 -3.71 -0.21
N CYS A 254 11.37 -4.18 0.85
CA CYS A 254 11.39 -3.52 2.16
C CYS A 254 12.81 -3.39 2.74
N LEU A 255 13.69 -4.38 2.54
CA LEU A 255 15.08 -4.32 3.02
C LEU A 255 15.90 -3.24 2.33
N VAL A 256 15.69 -3.01 1.03
CA VAL A 256 16.31 -1.90 0.31
C VAL A 256 15.86 -0.56 0.90
N LEU A 257 14.58 -0.42 1.24
CA LEU A 257 14.04 0.78 1.89
C LEU A 257 14.54 0.95 3.34
N ALA A 258 14.89 -0.15 4.00
CA ALA A 258 15.41 -0.16 5.37
C ALA A 258 16.78 0.51 5.48
N LEU A 259 17.62 0.39 4.46
CA LEU A 259 19.00 0.89 4.47
C LEU A 259 19.13 2.40 4.72
N PRO A 260 18.51 3.30 3.91
CA PRO A 260 18.51 4.73 4.24
C PRO A 260 17.89 5.01 5.60
N THR A 261 16.83 4.28 5.94
CA THR A 261 16.12 4.47 7.21
C THR A 261 17.02 4.17 8.41
N LEU A 262 17.79 3.07 8.39
CA LEU A 262 18.73 2.72 9.45
C LEU A 262 19.74 3.85 9.71
N LEU A 263 20.33 4.39 8.64
CA LEU A 263 21.36 5.41 8.73
C LEU A 263 20.83 6.73 9.30
N LEU A 264 19.63 7.12 8.91
CA LEU A 264 18.96 8.32 9.39
C LEU A 264 18.51 8.20 10.86
N MET A 265 18.23 6.97 11.28
CA MET A 265 17.45 6.72 12.47
C MET A 265 18.22 6.02 13.60
N ARG A 266 19.47 5.61 13.39
CA ARG A 266 20.33 5.06 14.45
C ARG A 266 20.67 6.11 15.52
N GLY A 267 20.88 5.68 16.76
CA GLY A 267 21.23 6.55 17.89
C GLY A 267 22.68 7.00 17.87
N ASN A 268 23.59 6.16 17.39
CA ASN A 268 25.00 6.50 17.24
C ASN A 268 25.31 7.03 15.84
N GLU A 269 25.89 8.23 15.75
CA GLU A 269 26.23 8.91 14.50
C GLU A 269 25.12 8.82 13.42
N PRO A 270 23.89 9.26 13.71
CA PRO A 270 22.85 9.33 12.69
C PRO A 270 23.27 10.25 11.55
N VAL A 271 22.92 9.88 10.32
CA VAL A 271 23.03 10.79 9.19
C VAL A 271 22.02 11.93 9.39
N PRO A 272 22.47 13.20 9.44
CA PRO A 272 21.56 14.33 9.59
C PRO A 272 20.55 14.42 8.44
N ASN A 273 19.34 14.89 8.73
CA ASN A 273 18.36 15.20 7.70
C ASN A 273 18.93 16.24 6.72
N GLY A 274 18.83 15.99 5.41
CA GLY A 274 19.46 16.80 4.37
C GLY A 274 20.91 16.41 4.04
N ALA A 275 21.47 15.39 4.69
CA ALA A 275 22.83 14.90 4.42
C ALA A 275 22.86 13.44 3.89
N LEU A 276 21.70 12.82 3.68
CA LEU A 276 21.61 11.46 3.13
C LEU A 276 22.18 11.42 1.71
N ASP A 277 22.99 10.39 1.43
CA ASP A 277 23.53 10.11 0.10
C ASP A 277 22.37 9.98 -0.93
N PRO A 278 22.36 10.79 -2.01
CA PRO A 278 21.34 10.72 -3.05
C PRO A 278 21.21 9.34 -3.71
N VAL A 279 22.25 8.50 -3.66
CA VAL A 279 22.19 7.10 -4.12
C VAL A 279 21.17 6.33 -3.28
N LEU A 280 21.20 6.46 -1.96
CA LEU A 280 20.27 5.77 -1.06
C LEU A 280 18.84 6.26 -1.22
N SER A 281 18.66 7.56 -1.41
CA SER A 281 17.35 8.13 -1.72
C SER A 281 16.83 7.63 -3.08
N SER A 282 17.70 7.46 -4.08
CA SER A 282 17.32 6.95 -5.39
C SER A 282 16.98 5.45 -5.36
N MET A 283 17.75 4.66 -4.60
CA MET A 283 17.44 3.24 -4.30
C MET A 283 16.06 3.10 -3.67
N PHE A 284 15.74 3.97 -2.71
CA PHE A 284 14.43 4.00 -2.08
C PHE A 284 13.31 4.23 -3.12
N ARG A 285 13.39 5.32 -3.89
CA ARG A 285 12.35 5.75 -4.83
C ARG A 285 12.03 4.69 -5.89
N VAL A 286 13.07 4.07 -6.48
CA VAL A 286 12.88 3.07 -7.54
C VAL A 286 12.33 1.74 -7.00
N THR A 287 12.63 1.41 -5.73
CA THR A 287 12.25 0.13 -5.13
C THR A 287 10.88 0.15 -4.45
N ASP A 288 10.43 1.30 -3.94
CA ASP A 288 9.13 1.40 -3.24
C ASP A 288 7.95 1.02 -4.15
N GLY A 289 8.05 1.28 -5.47
CA GLY A 289 7.08 0.81 -6.45
C GLY A 289 6.96 -0.72 -6.49
N VAL A 290 8.08 -1.45 -6.47
CA VAL A 290 8.07 -2.92 -6.43
C VAL A 290 7.44 -3.43 -5.14
N ARG A 291 7.79 -2.84 -3.99
CA ARG A 291 7.15 -3.16 -2.71
C ARG A 291 5.63 -3.00 -2.81
N MET A 292 5.14 -1.88 -3.36
CA MET A 292 3.71 -1.61 -3.50
C MET A 292 3.01 -2.64 -4.37
N VAL A 293 3.60 -3.04 -5.50
CA VAL A 293 3.04 -4.08 -6.38
C VAL A 293 2.97 -5.43 -5.65
N MET A 294 4.03 -5.85 -4.97
CA MET A 294 4.02 -7.11 -4.22
C MET A 294 3.05 -7.08 -3.03
N SER A 295 2.95 -5.96 -2.31
CA SER A 295 1.92 -5.79 -1.27
C SER A 295 0.51 -5.90 -1.86
N ASN A 296 0.28 -5.36 -3.06
CA ASN A 296 -1.01 -5.46 -3.73
C ASN A 296 -1.34 -6.91 -4.11
N MET A 297 -0.40 -7.64 -4.70
CA MET A 297 -0.56 -9.05 -5.04
C MET A 297 -0.88 -9.92 -3.82
N LEU A 298 -0.18 -9.72 -2.70
CA LEU A 298 -0.45 -10.48 -1.47
C LEU A 298 -1.81 -10.13 -0.85
N LEU A 299 -2.22 -8.86 -0.88
CA LEU A 299 -3.38 -8.40 -0.11
C LEU A 299 -4.69 -8.36 -0.91
N VAL A 300 -4.66 -8.56 -2.22
CA VAL A 300 -5.86 -8.54 -3.09
C VAL A 300 -6.17 -9.99 -3.54
N PRO A 301 -7.16 -10.67 -2.93
CA PRO A 301 -7.54 -12.04 -3.26
C PRO A 301 -7.86 -12.24 -4.74
N GLU A 302 -8.39 -11.21 -5.42
CA GLU A 302 -8.71 -11.24 -6.84
C GLU A 302 -7.47 -11.48 -7.72
N LEU A 303 -6.28 -11.12 -7.23
CA LEU A 303 -5.01 -11.41 -7.91
C LEU A 303 -4.47 -12.81 -7.60
N GLY A 304 -5.07 -13.52 -6.63
CA GLY A 304 -4.83 -14.93 -6.35
C GLY A 304 -3.41 -15.29 -5.87
N ALA A 305 -2.52 -14.32 -5.67
CA ALA A 305 -1.13 -14.58 -5.32
C ALA A 305 -0.97 -14.94 -3.84
N THR A 306 -0.32 -16.07 -3.59
CA THR A 306 0.14 -16.49 -2.27
C THR A 306 1.59 -16.02 -2.04
N TYR A 307 2.12 -16.18 -0.83
CA TYR A 307 3.52 -15.87 -0.55
C TYR A 307 4.45 -16.65 -1.48
N ASP A 308 4.22 -17.96 -1.64
CA ASP A 308 5.01 -18.88 -2.47
C ASP A 308 4.74 -18.81 -3.97
N SER A 309 3.82 -17.95 -4.42
CA SER A 309 3.60 -17.78 -5.86
C SER A 309 4.90 -17.38 -6.56
N PRO A 310 5.29 -18.05 -7.66
CA PRO A 310 6.53 -17.75 -8.35
C PRO A 310 6.46 -16.39 -9.05
N MET A 311 7.60 -15.71 -9.12
CA MET A 311 7.73 -14.38 -9.69
C MET A 311 9.07 -14.22 -10.43
N THR A 312 9.01 -13.58 -11.59
CA THR A 312 10.16 -13.17 -12.42
C THR A 312 10.12 -11.67 -12.71
N ALA A 313 11.23 -11.10 -13.18
CA ALA A 313 11.29 -9.69 -13.59
C ALA A 313 10.26 -9.36 -14.68
N ALA A 314 10.09 -10.25 -15.66
CA ALA A 314 9.14 -10.07 -16.75
C ALA A 314 7.68 -10.12 -16.28
N GLU A 315 7.32 -11.08 -15.42
CA GLU A 315 5.97 -11.17 -14.85
C GLU A 315 5.63 -9.94 -14.00
N LEU A 316 6.58 -9.46 -13.20
CA LEU A 316 6.41 -8.25 -12.39
C LEU A 316 6.11 -7.02 -13.25
N HIS A 317 6.90 -6.78 -14.30
CA HIS A 317 6.63 -5.67 -15.23
C HIS A 317 5.25 -5.82 -15.88
N ARG A 318 4.94 -7.01 -16.40
CA ARG A 318 3.67 -7.33 -17.06
C ARG A 318 2.46 -7.05 -16.16
N ILE A 319 2.47 -7.56 -14.94
CA ILE A 319 1.40 -7.34 -13.96
C ILE A 319 1.28 -5.86 -13.62
N THR A 320 2.40 -5.15 -13.46
CA THR A 320 2.40 -3.71 -13.16
C THR A 320 1.70 -2.89 -14.24
N GLU A 321 1.93 -3.21 -15.53
CA GLU A 321 1.21 -2.60 -16.65
C GLU A 321 -0.28 -2.96 -16.64
N GLN A 322 -0.61 -4.26 -16.56
CA GLN A 322 -1.99 -4.77 -16.68
C GLN A 322 -2.91 -4.28 -15.56
N THR A 323 -2.37 -4.07 -14.37
CA THR A 323 -3.12 -3.64 -13.19
C THR A 323 -3.04 -2.13 -12.96
N ASN A 324 -2.50 -1.36 -13.92
CA ASN A 324 -2.32 0.09 -13.85
C ASN A 324 -1.54 0.56 -12.61
N LEU A 325 -0.62 -0.26 -12.09
CA LEU A 325 0.18 0.06 -10.90
C LEU A 325 1.33 1.03 -11.20
N PHE A 326 1.52 1.44 -12.46
CA PHE A 326 2.32 2.61 -12.80
C PHE A 326 1.59 3.94 -12.60
N LEU A 327 0.30 3.92 -12.29
CA LEU A 327 -0.55 5.10 -12.15
C LEU A 327 -0.89 5.34 -10.68
N SER A 328 -1.05 6.60 -10.31
CA SER A 328 -1.55 7.02 -9.00
C SER A 328 -2.33 8.32 -9.12
N THR A 329 -3.05 8.69 -8.06
CA THR A 329 -3.77 9.96 -7.99
C THR A 329 -2.85 11.19 -7.98
N ARG A 330 -1.54 11.01 -7.76
CA ARG A 330 -0.54 12.08 -7.64
C ARG A 330 0.41 12.18 -8.85
N GLY A 331 0.30 11.26 -9.82
CA GLY A 331 1.24 11.18 -10.94
C GLY A 331 1.40 9.75 -11.47
N VAL A 332 2.12 9.62 -12.59
CA VAL A 332 2.54 8.32 -13.14
C VAL A 332 4.02 8.05 -12.90
N CYS A 333 4.41 6.77 -12.95
CA CYS A 333 5.80 6.35 -12.92
C CYS A 333 6.61 7.04 -14.03
N ALA A 334 7.72 7.66 -13.65
CA ALA A 334 8.59 8.39 -14.57
C ALA A 334 9.67 7.53 -15.24
N GLY A 335 9.91 6.30 -14.79
CA GLY A 335 11.03 5.47 -15.24
C GLY A 335 10.87 4.97 -16.69
N PRO A 336 11.76 5.30 -17.65
CA PRO A 336 11.71 4.75 -19.00
C PRO A 336 11.66 3.21 -19.02
N PRO A 337 10.98 2.56 -19.98
CA PRO A 337 10.83 1.10 -20.00
C PRO A 337 12.14 0.33 -19.85
N HIS A 338 13.19 0.72 -20.60
CA HIS A 338 14.50 0.07 -20.51
C HIS A 338 15.17 0.19 -19.14
N LEU A 339 14.94 1.27 -18.37
CA LEU A 339 15.46 1.40 -17.01
C LEU A 339 14.63 0.60 -16.01
N VAL A 340 13.31 0.49 -16.23
CA VAL A 340 12.46 -0.41 -15.43
C VAL A 340 12.93 -1.86 -15.63
N ASP A 341 13.09 -2.30 -16.88
CA ASP A 341 13.57 -3.64 -17.21
C ASP A 341 14.97 -3.92 -16.62
N GLU A 342 15.89 -2.96 -16.74
CA GLU A 342 17.24 -3.09 -16.18
C GLU A 342 17.22 -3.21 -14.65
N PHE A 343 16.40 -2.40 -13.98
CA PHE A 343 16.26 -2.45 -12.53
C PHE A 343 15.66 -3.78 -12.06
N LEU A 344 14.58 -4.24 -12.71
CA LEU A 344 13.94 -5.50 -12.35
C LEU A 344 14.87 -6.70 -12.60
N ALA A 345 15.60 -6.71 -13.73
CA ALA A 345 16.60 -7.74 -14.02
C ALA A 345 17.78 -7.69 -13.02
N THR A 346 18.15 -6.51 -12.54
CA THR A 346 19.18 -6.36 -11.50
C THR A 346 18.67 -6.93 -10.17
N LEU A 347 17.49 -6.52 -9.73
CA LEU A 347 16.92 -6.91 -8.43
C LEU A 347 16.56 -8.41 -8.39
N LEU A 348 15.91 -8.94 -9.43
CA LEU A 348 15.41 -10.32 -9.43
C LEU A 348 16.44 -11.27 -10.05
N ASP A 349 16.94 -10.99 -11.24
CA ASP A 349 17.83 -11.92 -11.96
C ASP A 349 19.30 -11.81 -11.53
N GLY A 350 19.65 -10.78 -10.74
CA GLY A 350 21.02 -10.53 -10.31
C GLY A 350 21.92 -10.07 -11.45
N LYS A 351 21.34 -9.48 -12.50
CA LYS A 351 22.09 -9.02 -13.68
C LYS A 351 23.12 -7.96 -13.25
N PRO A 352 24.41 -8.16 -13.55
CA PRO A 352 25.44 -7.20 -13.18
C PRO A 352 25.35 -5.92 -14.02
N MET A 353 25.91 -4.84 -13.46
CA MET A 353 26.02 -3.57 -14.16
C MET A 353 26.97 -3.61 -15.35
N ALA A 354 26.65 -2.84 -16.39
CA ALA A 354 27.55 -2.65 -17.52
C ALA A 354 28.79 -1.81 -17.13
N GLY A 355 29.96 -2.42 -17.30
CA GLY A 355 31.27 -1.82 -16.99
C GLY A 355 31.82 -2.22 -15.62
N ALA A 356 32.98 -1.68 -15.26
CA ALA A 356 33.58 -1.95 -13.95
C ALA A 356 32.72 -1.36 -12.81
N PRO A 357 32.54 -2.07 -11.68
CA PRO A 357 31.80 -1.56 -10.54
C PRO A 357 32.54 -0.36 -9.93
N ALA A 358 31.77 0.63 -9.46
CA ALA A 358 32.34 1.73 -8.69
C ALA A 358 32.69 1.23 -7.27
N PRO A 359 33.62 1.91 -6.56
CA PRO A 359 33.81 1.64 -5.14
C PRO A 359 32.49 1.83 -4.39
N MET A 360 32.09 0.83 -3.61
CA MET A 360 30.91 0.93 -2.74
C MET A 360 31.16 2.03 -1.71
N ALA A 361 30.19 2.92 -1.51
CA ALA A 361 30.28 3.93 -0.47
C ALA A 361 30.28 3.30 0.93
N GLY A 362 30.72 4.06 1.94
CA GLY A 362 30.90 3.54 3.31
C GLY A 362 29.65 2.92 3.93
N TRP A 363 28.46 3.37 3.53
CA TRP A 363 27.19 2.81 3.96
C TRP A 363 26.97 1.36 3.53
N GLY A 364 27.72 0.84 2.54
CA GLY A 364 27.62 -0.55 2.11
C GLY A 364 27.97 -1.56 3.23
N ALA A 365 28.78 -1.15 4.20
CA ALA A 365 29.09 -1.96 5.38
C ALA A 365 27.87 -2.19 6.31
N GLU A 366 26.85 -1.34 6.20
CA GLU A 366 25.66 -1.36 7.05
C GLU A 366 24.56 -2.28 6.52
N ILE A 367 24.73 -2.84 5.32
CA ILE A 367 23.72 -3.69 4.65
C ILE A 367 23.25 -4.86 5.54
N PRO A 368 24.13 -5.65 6.19
CA PRO A 368 23.66 -6.75 7.05
C PRO A 368 22.77 -6.29 8.22
N ALA A 369 23.06 -5.13 8.82
CA ALA A 369 22.24 -4.54 9.87
C ALA A 369 20.94 -3.96 9.33
N ALA A 370 20.98 -3.35 8.13
CA ALA A 370 19.80 -2.85 7.45
C ALA A 370 18.83 -3.98 7.08
N VAL A 371 19.34 -5.17 6.71
CA VAL A 371 18.50 -6.34 6.48
C VAL A 371 17.80 -6.77 7.78
N ASP A 372 18.52 -6.90 8.89
CA ASP A 372 17.89 -7.25 10.18
C ASP A 372 16.84 -6.21 10.60
N TYR A 373 17.16 -4.92 10.43
CA TYR A 373 16.21 -3.83 10.71
C TYR A 373 14.96 -3.91 9.82
N GLY A 374 15.16 -4.23 8.53
CA GLY A 374 14.10 -4.47 7.56
C GLY A 374 13.14 -5.59 7.98
N LEU A 375 13.69 -6.72 8.44
CA LEU A 375 12.93 -7.87 8.89
C LEU A 375 12.17 -7.59 10.20
N LEU A 376 12.78 -6.91 11.16
CA LEU A 376 12.08 -6.45 12.37
C LEU A 376 10.97 -5.45 12.03
N GLY A 377 11.22 -4.54 11.09
CA GLY A 377 10.21 -3.60 10.59
C GLY A 377 9.02 -4.30 9.90
N LEU A 378 9.26 -5.41 9.19
CA LEU A 378 8.19 -6.24 8.61
C LEU A 378 7.36 -6.93 9.70
N GLN A 379 8.00 -7.40 10.78
CA GLN A 379 7.28 -7.96 11.93
C GLN A 379 6.36 -6.93 12.59
N LEU A 380 6.87 -5.72 12.86
CA LEU A 380 6.07 -4.62 13.41
C LEU A 380 4.94 -4.21 12.46
N TYR A 381 5.21 -4.10 11.17
CA TYR A 381 4.19 -3.82 10.14
C TYR A 381 3.05 -4.84 10.19
N VAL A 382 3.37 -6.13 10.25
CA VAL A 382 2.35 -7.18 10.30
C VAL A 382 1.53 -7.10 11.59
N LEU A 383 2.19 -6.99 12.75
CA LEU A 383 1.50 -6.88 14.05
C LEU A 383 0.57 -5.66 14.10
N GLN A 384 1.05 -4.50 13.68
CA GLN A 384 0.24 -3.28 13.63
C GLN A 384 -0.98 -3.45 12.72
N PHE A 385 -0.77 -3.91 11.48
CA PHE A 385 -1.85 -3.92 10.50
C PHE A 385 -2.84 -5.08 10.69
N ASN A 386 -2.45 -6.16 11.38
CA ASN A 386 -3.34 -7.29 11.64
C ASN A 386 -4.33 -7.04 12.77
N LEU A 387 -4.08 -6.06 13.64
CA LEU A 387 -5.04 -5.66 14.67
C LEU A 387 -6.42 -5.28 14.09
N TRP A 388 -6.44 -4.75 12.86
CA TRP A 388 -7.67 -4.40 12.15
C TRP A 388 -8.58 -5.58 11.83
N SER A 389 -8.00 -6.75 11.55
CA SER A 389 -8.77 -7.97 11.31
C SER A 389 -9.58 -8.37 12.55
N TYR A 390 -9.16 -7.94 13.75
CA TYR A 390 -9.85 -8.19 15.02
C TYR A 390 -10.76 -7.02 15.45
N MET A 391 -10.50 -5.79 15.01
CA MET A 391 -11.40 -4.66 15.29
C MET A 391 -12.68 -4.72 14.45
N GLY A 392 -12.61 -5.22 13.21
CA GLY A 392 -13.78 -5.37 12.32
C GLY A 392 -14.93 -6.18 12.94
N PRO A 393 -14.68 -7.40 13.46
CA PRO A 393 -15.69 -8.18 14.19
C PRO A 393 -16.29 -7.46 15.42
N ALA A 394 -15.50 -6.64 16.12
CA ALA A 394 -16.03 -5.84 17.23
C ALA A 394 -17.03 -4.79 16.73
N TYR A 395 -16.71 -4.08 15.64
CA TYR A 395 -17.66 -3.17 14.98
C TYR A 395 -18.92 -3.90 14.48
N GLU A 396 -18.78 -5.10 13.90
CA GLU A 396 -19.91 -5.90 13.42
C GLU A 396 -20.86 -6.28 14.56
N ALA A 397 -20.32 -6.77 15.68
CA ALA A 397 -21.11 -7.11 16.87
C ALA A 397 -21.81 -5.89 17.49
N ILE A 398 -21.09 -4.76 17.60
CA ILE A 398 -21.63 -3.49 18.11
C ILE A 398 -22.76 -3.00 17.21
N ARG A 399 -22.52 -2.96 15.90
CA ARG A 399 -23.51 -2.53 14.90
C ARG A 399 -24.76 -3.39 14.95
N GLY A 400 -24.61 -4.72 14.97
CA GLY A 400 -25.73 -5.65 15.09
C GLY A 400 -26.58 -5.36 16.33
N ALA A 401 -25.94 -5.21 17.49
CA ALA A 401 -26.64 -4.90 18.74
C ALA A 401 -27.38 -3.55 18.71
N LEU A 402 -26.79 -2.52 18.09
CA LEU A 402 -27.38 -1.18 18.02
C LEU A 402 -28.54 -1.08 17.03
N LEU A 403 -28.61 -1.95 16.02
CA LEU A 403 -29.71 -1.97 15.04
C LEU A 403 -30.99 -2.62 15.57
N GLU A 404 -30.88 -3.49 16.58
CA GLU A 404 -32.02 -4.22 17.18
C GLU A 404 -32.82 -3.41 18.20
N VAL A 405 -32.38 -2.18 18.52
CA VAL A 405 -33.00 -1.34 19.55
C VAL A 405 -33.45 -0.01 18.96
N GLU A 406 -34.59 0.53 19.39
CA GLU A 406 -34.98 1.90 19.08
C GLU A 406 -34.51 2.86 20.17
N ASP A 407 -34.09 4.07 19.76
CA ASP A 407 -33.75 5.19 20.64
C ASP A 407 -33.95 6.49 19.86
N GLU A 408 -34.10 7.60 20.58
CA GLU A 408 -34.14 8.93 19.98
C GLU A 408 -32.80 9.23 19.29
N PRO A 409 -32.76 9.97 18.17
CA PRO A 409 -31.52 10.28 17.45
C PRO A 409 -30.45 10.94 18.35
N ASP A 410 -30.89 11.81 19.26
CA ASP A 410 -30.01 12.49 20.22
C ASP A 410 -29.78 11.68 21.51
N GLY A 411 -30.43 10.53 21.66
CA GLY A 411 -30.22 9.57 22.73
C GLY A 411 -28.84 8.89 22.64
N VAL A 412 -28.42 8.23 23.72
CA VAL A 412 -27.09 7.62 23.79
C VAL A 412 -26.91 6.52 22.74
N LEU A 413 -27.92 5.65 22.55
CA LEU A 413 -27.88 4.59 21.55
C LEU A 413 -28.03 5.16 20.14
N GLY A 414 -28.85 6.21 19.98
CA GLY A 414 -28.99 6.93 18.71
C GLY A 414 -27.67 7.50 18.21
N ARG A 415 -26.94 8.22 19.07
CA ARG A 415 -25.64 8.79 18.73
C ARG A 415 -24.56 7.72 18.51
N LEU A 416 -24.51 6.68 19.36
CA LEU A 416 -23.63 5.54 19.15
C LEU A 416 -23.87 4.87 17.79
N ARG A 417 -25.14 4.61 17.44
CA ARG A 417 -25.51 4.04 16.15
C ARG A 417 -25.05 4.93 15.00
N ALA A 418 -25.32 6.23 15.08
CA ALA A 418 -24.92 7.17 14.05
C ALA A 418 -23.39 7.21 13.85
N HIS A 419 -22.61 7.14 14.92
CA HIS A 419 -21.15 7.07 14.82
C HIS A 419 -20.68 5.75 14.21
N VAL A 420 -21.18 4.63 14.72
CA VAL A 420 -20.82 3.29 14.23
C VAL A 420 -21.19 3.11 12.76
N GLU A 421 -22.32 3.62 12.28
CA GLU A 421 -22.66 3.56 10.85
C GLU A 421 -21.70 4.38 9.97
N ARG A 422 -21.26 5.56 10.42
CA ARG A 422 -20.24 6.35 9.69
C ARG A 422 -18.93 5.58 9.57
N ASP A 423 -18.48 4.98 10.67
CA ASP A 423 -17.28 4.14 10.70
C ASP A 423 -17.45 2.88 9.84
N TRP A 424 -18.66 2.32 9.82
CA TRP A 424 -18.98 1.13 9.04
C TRP A 424 -18.84 1.37 7.53
N GLU A 425 -19.17 2.56 7.02
CA GLU A 425 -18.94 2.91 5.61
C GLU A 425 -17.45 2.78 5.23
N LEU A 426 -16.54 3.17 6.13
CA LEU A 426 -15.10 3.01 5.94
C LEU A 426 -14.70 1.52 5.95
N ILE A 427 -15.28 0.72 6.83
CA ILE A 427 -15.05 -0.74 6.92
C ILE A 427 -15.56 -1.45 5.65
N LEU A 428 -16.73 -1.05 5.13
CA LEU A 428 -17.29 -1.56 3.88
C LEU A 428 -16.36 -1.26 2.70
N SER A 429 -15.85 -0.02 2.59
CA SER A 429 -14.93 0.37 1.52
C SER A 429 -13.61 -0.42 1.50
N ASN A 430 -13.22 -0.96 2.65
CA ASN A 430 -12.04 -1.82 2.82
C ASN A 430 -12.35 -3.32 2.75
N ARG A 431 -13.63 -3.69 2.64
CA ARG A 431 -14.12 -5.08 2.65
C ARG A 431 -13.70 -5.88 3.89
N LEU A 432 -13.38 -5.19 4.99
CA LEU A 432 -12.99 -5.83 6.25
C LEU A 432 -14.18 -6.42 7.01
N HIS A 433 -15.41 -6.23 6.54
CA HIS A 433 -16.61 -6.91 7.04
C HIS A 433 -16.73 -8.35 6.51
N GLU A 434 -16.06 -8.69 5.41
CA GLU A 434 -16.09 -10.03 4.81
C GLU A 434 -15.09 -10.96 5.53
N SER A 435 -15.56 -12.09 6.08
CA SER A 435 -14.70 -13.06 6.78
C SER A 435 -13.58 -13.58 5.89
N ASP A 436 -13.91 -14.00 4.67
CA ASP A 436 -12.95 -14.62 3.74
C ASP A 436 -11.84 -13.62 3.35
N ARG A 437 -12.18 -12.34 3.28
CA ARG A 437 -11.21 -11.26 3.04
C ARG A 437 -10.25 -11.10 4.21
N ARG A 438 -10.75 -11.14 5.46
CA ARG A 438 -9.92 -11.07 6.67
C ARG A 438 -9.00 -12.27 6.76
N ASP A 439 -9.53 -13.48 6.56
CA ASP A 439 -8.79 -14.74 6.60
C ASP A 439 -7.68 -14.77 5.55
N TRP A 440 -7.97 -14.30 4.33
CA TRP A 440 -6.95 -14.17 3.28
C TRP A 440 -5.79 -13.27 3.71
N ILE A 441 -6.11 -12.06 4.21
CA ILE A 441 -5.12 -11.08 4.63
C ILE A 441 -4.28 -11.61 5.79
N GLU A 442 -4.92 -12.21 6.80
CA GLU A 442 -4.25 -12.78 7.97
C GLU A 442 -3.29 -13.90 7.57
N ALA A 443 -3.70 -14.80 6.68
CA ALA A 443 -2.85 -15.89 6.19
C ALA A 443 -1.57 -15.37 5.53
N ARG A 444 -1.68 -14.37 4.64
CA ARG A 444 -0.49 -13.79 3.98
C ARG A 444 0.42 -13.05 4.96
N ARG A 445 -0.18 -12.37 5.94
CA ARG A 445 0.57 -11.68 6.99
C ARG A 445 1.30 -12.66 7.91
N ALA A 446 0.68 -13.79 8.25
CA ALA A 446 1.33 -14.83 9.04
C ALA A 446 2.59 -15.34 8.34
N GLU A 447 2.51 -15.63 7.04
CA GLU A 447 3.67 -16.05 6.23
C GLU A 447 4.77 -14.98 6.21
N VAL A 448 4.42 -13.71 6.00
CA VAL A 448 5.39 -12.59 6.07
C VAL A 448 6.05 -12.48 7.44
N TYR A 449 5.26 -12.59 8.53
CA TYR A 449 5.75 -12.47 9.90
C TYR A 449 6.73 -13.59 10.27
N GLU A 450 6.39 -14.83 9.92
CA GLU A 450 7.23 -15.98 10.20
C GLU A 450 8.49 -16.00 9.32
N CYS A 451 8.36 -15.69 8.03
CA CYS A 451 9.52 -15.58 7.15
C CYS A 451 10.46 -14.47 7.62
N ALA A 452 9.93 -13.34 8.08
CA ALA A 452 10.74 -12.25 8.62
C ALA A 452 11.53 -12.64 9.87
N GLN A 453 10.94 -13.43 10.78
CA GLN A 453 11.65 -13.98 11.93
C GLN A 453 12.78 -14.92 11.51
N ARG A 454 12.50 -15.85 10.59
CA ARG A 454 13.47 -16.87 10.13
C ARG A 454 14.71 -16.28 9.48
N GLY A 455 14.61 -15.11 8.84
CA GLY A 455 15.77 -14.45 8.24
C GLY A 455 16.59 -13.57 9.17
N LEU A 456 16.22 -13.42 10.45
CA LEU A 456 17.06 -12.68 11.39
C LEU A 456 18.36 -13.45 11.64
N ARG A 457 19.48 -12.72 11.71
CA ARG A 457 20.77 -13.35 12.07
C ARG A 457 20.68 -13.97 13.46
N GLY A 458 21.09 -15.24 13.58
CA GLY A 458 21.05 -15.97 14.84
C GLY A 458 19.66 -16.48 15.23
N PHE A 459 18.67 -16.43 14.33
CA PHE A 459 17.37 -17.04 14.54
C PHE A 459 17.49 -18.54 14.88
N ARG A 460 16.59 -19.01 15.74
CA ARG A 460 16.45 -20.42 16.10
C ARG A 460 14.99 -20.83 15.95
N GLU A 461 14.75 -22.01 15.40
CA GLU A 461 13.38 -22.48 15.12
C GLU A 461 12.53 -22.61 16.40
N ASP A 462 13.14 -22.89 17.56
CA ASP A 462 12.44 -22.96 18.85
C ASP A 462 12.05 -21.59 19.42
N ALA A 463 12.54 -20.50 18.82
CA ALA A 463 12.16 -19.12 19.15
C ALA A 463 11.11 -18.55 18.17
N LEU A 464 10.56 -19.37 17.27
CA LEU A 464 9.50 -18.93 16.36
C LEU A 464 8.24 -18.56 17.15
N HIS A 465 7.72 -17.36 16.91
CA HIS A 465 6.40 -16.96 17.39
C HIS A 465 5.42 -16.95 16.22
N HIS A 466 4.26 -17.60 16.35
CA HIS A 466 3.23 -17.52 15.33
C HIS A 466 2.44 -16.22 15.45
N LEU A 467 2.02 -15.67 14.31
CA LEU A 467 1.28 -14.40 14.29
C LEU A 467 0.00 -14.47 15.15
N ARG A 468 -0.76 -15.57 15.04
CA ARG A 468 -2.01 -15.80 15.79
C ARG A 468 -1.81 -15.75 17.31
N ASP A 469 -0.63 -16.12 17.80
CA ASP A 469 -0.35 -16.16 19.23
C ASP A 469 -0.26 -14.73 19.79
N ALA A 470 0.18 -13.77 18.97
CA ALA A 470 0.21 -12.35 19.32
C ALA A 470 -1.19 -11.72 19.47
N PHE A 471 -2.24 -12.37 18.93
CA PHE A 471 -3.63 -11.91 19.01
C PHE A 471 -4.52 -12.83 19.83
N THR A 472 -3.94 -13.80 20.54
CA THR A 472 -4.70 -14.60 21.50
C THR A 472 -5.03 -13.74 22.72
N PRO A 473 -6.32 -13.54 23.07
CA PRO A 473 -6.69 -12.70 24.21
C PRO A 473 -6.12 -13.27 25.51
N ALA A 474 -5.61 -12.40 26.39
CA ALA A 474 -4.95 -12.83 27.63
C ALA A 474 -5.89 -13.62 28.57
N ARG A 475 -7.17 -13.24 28.62
CA ARG A 475 -8.24 -13.81 29.45
C ARG A 475 -7.87 -13.91 30.93
N ASP A 476 -7.17 -12.89 31.42
CA ASP A 476 -6.71 -12.79 32.81
C ASP A 476 -7.66 -11.96 33.68
N GLU A 477 -7.26 -11.71 34.94
CA GLU A 477 -8.04 -10.91 35.88
C GLU A 477 -8.21 -9.45 35.42
N VAL A 478 -7.26 -8.91 34.64
CA VAL A 478 -7.34 -7.55 34.11
C VAL A 478 -8.46 -7.47 33.08
N ASP A 479 -8.57 -8.46 32.18
CA ASP A 479 -9.66 -8.51 31.18
C ASP A 479 -11.04 -8.66 31.84
N ALA A 480 -11.13 -9.50 32.87
CA ALA A 480 -12.37 -9.67 33.63
C ALA A 480 -12.82 -8.35 34.31
N LYS A 481 -11.88 -7.61 34.90
CA LYS A 481 -12.14 -6.30 35.51
C LYS A 481 -12.52 -5.26 34.47
N ALA A 482 -11.82 -5.20 33.34
CA ALA A 482 -12.13 -4.29 32.24
C ALA A 482 -13.55 -4.50 31.70
N ARG A 483 -13.96 -5.75 31.49
CA ARG A 483 -15.32 -6.11 31.03
C ARG A 483 -16.40 -5.64 32.01
N LEU A 484 -16.22 -5.91 33.30
CA LEU A 484 -17.17 -5.46 34.33
C LEU A 484 -17.26 -3.93 34.38
N ARG A 485 -16.11 -3.24 34.30
CA ARG A 485 -16.04 -1.78 34.33
C ARG A 485 -16.70 -1.14 33.12
N LEU A 486 -16.52 -1.69 31.92
CA LEU A 486 -17.17 -1.21 30.70
C LEU A 486 -18.69 -1.34 30.81
N ARG A 487 -19.21 -2.50 31.22
CA ARG A 487 -20.65 -2.69 31.40
C ARG A 487 -21.23 -1.70 32.40
N GLU A 488 -20.54 -1.46 33.52
CA GLU A 488 -20.95 -0.48 34.52
C GLU A 488 -21.04 0.94 33.93
N LEU A 489 -19.95 1.39 33.30
CA LEU A 489 -19.83 2.76 32.78
C LEU A 489 -20.79 3.03 31.61
N ILE A 490 -20.88 2.09 30.65
CA ILE A 490 -21.75 2.23 29.48
C ILE A 490 -23.22 2.30 29.92
N ARG A 491 -23.66 1.43 30.83
CA ARG A 491 -25.04 1.49 31.38
C ARG A 491 -25.30 2.76 32.16
N SER A 492 -24.31 3.23 32.95
CA SER A 492 -24.42 4.48 33.70
C SER A 492 -24.65 5.68 32.77
N ARG A 493 -23.96 5.73 31.64
CA ARG A 493 -24.13 6.80 30.64
C ARG A 493 -25.49 6.75 29.94
N ALA A 494 -26.06 5.56 29.78
CA ALA A 494 -27.37 5.37 29.16
C ALA A 494 -28.58 5.60 30.10
N GLY A 495 -28.38 6.00 31.36
CA GLY A 495 -29.48 6.47 32.21
C GLY A 495 -30.41 5.37 32.77
N SER A 496 -29.87 4.22 33.18
CA SER A 496 -30.62 3.03 33.67
C SER A 496 -31.41 2.28 32.59
N PRO A 497 -30.74 1.74 31.57
CA PRO A 497 -31.37 0.98 30.49
C PRO A 497 -32.04 -0.29 31.01
N SER A 498 -33.11 -0.72 30.35
CA SER A 498 -33.84 -1.96 30.67
C SER A 498 -34.18 -2.77 29.41
N GLY A 499 -34.44 -4.07 29.58
CA GLY A 499 -34.78 -4.96 28.47
C GLY A 499 -33.73 -4.95 27.35
N ALA A 500 -34.20 -4.90 26.10
CA ALA A 500 -33.36 -4.97 24.91
C ALA A 500 -32.27 -3.89 24.85
N GLN A 501 -32.52 -2.67 25.36
CA GLN A 501 -31.52 -1.61 25.42
C GLN A 501 -30.34 -1.97 26.32
N ARG A 502 -30.61 -2.64 27.45
CA ARG A 502 -29.56 -3.12 28.36
C ARG A 502 -28.74 -4.22 27.70
N ASP A 503 -29.39 -5.16 27.02
CA ASP A 503 -28.72 -6.27 26.36
C ASP A 503 -27.84 -5.78 25.19
N ALA A 504 -28.30 -4.76 24.45
CA ALA A 504 -27.50 -4.11 23.42
C ALA A 504 -26.24 -3.45 24.00
N LEU A 505 -26.38 -2.65 25.07
CA LEU A 505 -25.24 -2.00 25.73
C LEU A 505 -24.27 -2.99 26.36
N ASP A 506 -24.75 -4.11 26.88
CA ASP A 506 -23.90 -5.21 27.37
C ASP A 506 -23.12 -5.86 26.23
N THR A 507 -23.75 -6.04 25.07
CA THR A 507 -23.08 -6.56 23.87
C THR A 507 -22.00 -5.58 23.39
N VAL A 508 -22.27 -4.27 23.41
CA VAL A 508 -21.27 -3.24 23.11
C VAL A 508 -20.08 -3.33 24.07
N ALA A 509 -20.35 -3.40 25.38
CA ALA A 509 -19.32 -3.52 26.39
C ALA A 509 -18.46 -4.79 26.22
N ASP A 510 -19.09 -5.92 25.90
CA ASP A 510 -18.41 -7.20 25.72
C ASP A 510 -17.55 -7.22 24.45
N ALA A 511 -18.05 -6.67 23.35
CA ALA A 511 -17.29 -6.57 22.10
C ALA A 511 -16.04 -5.69 22.28
N VAL A 512 -16.17 -4.55 22.98
CA VAL A 512 -15.02 -3.72 23.33
C VAL A 512 -14.05 -4.46 24.24
N ALA A 513 -14.55 -5.12 25.29
CA ALA A 513 -13.70 -5.82 26.26
C ALA A 513 -12.90 -6.96 25.59
N GLU A 514 -13.50 -7.70 24.66
CA GLU A 514 -12.80 -8.73 23.89
C GLU A 514 -11.72 -8.12 23.00
N PHE A 515 -12.01 -7.02 22.30
CA PHE A 515 -11.01 -6.31 21.50
C PHE A 515 -9.83 -5.82 22.34
N LEU A 516 -10.10 -5.21 23.51
CA LEU A 516 -9.03 -4.73 24.41
C LEU A 516 -8.14 -5.87 24.91
N ALA A 517 -8.71 -7.05 25.20
CA ALA A 517 -7.94 -8.22 25.59
C ALA A 517 -7.00 -8.71 24.47
N ILE A 518 -7.44 -8.67 23.22
CA ILE A 518 -6.63 -8.98 22.03
C ILE A 518 -5.53 -7.92 21.85
N GLU A 519 -5.89 -6.64 21.95
CA GLU A 519 -4.96 -5.52 21.81
C GLU A 519 -3.83 -5.59 22.85
N ARG A 520 -4.11 -5.99 24.11
CA ARG A 520 -3.06 -6.18 25.14
C ARG A 520 -1.99 -7.19 24.71
N SER A 521 -2.40 -8.32 24.14
CA SER A 521 -1.48 -9.33 23.62
C SER A 521 -0.66 -8.78 22.45
N ALA A 522 -1.30 -8.04 21.55
CA ALA A 522 -0.62 -7.42 20.41
C ALA A 522 0.40 -6.35 20.85
N LEU A 523 0.06 -5.51 21.83
CA LEU A 523 0.95 -4.50 22.41
C LEU A 523 2.20 -5.13 23.03
N ARG A 524 2.06 -6.29 23.69
CA ARG A 524 3.21 -7.06 24.22
C ARG A 524 4.15 -7.52 23.12
N ALA A 525 3.61 -8.05 22.02
CA ALA A 525 4.40 -8.48 20.87
C ALA A 525 5.09 -7.29 20.18
N LEU A 526 4.37 -6.18 19.95
CA LEU A 526 4.91 -4.94 19.40
C LEU A 526 6.06 -4.39 20.24
N GLU A 527 5.89 -4.24 21.56
CA GLU A 527 6.92 -3.72 22.46
C GLU A 527 8.17 -4.64 22.47
N THR A 528 7.98 -5.96 22.37
CA THR A 528 9.07 -6.93 22.29
C THR A 528 9.91 -6.76 21.02
N VAL A 529 9.26 -6.68 19.85
CA VAL A 529 9.97 -6.48 18.57
C VAL A 529 10.60 -5.07 18.52
N GLN A 530 9.89 -4.04 18.98
CA GLN A 530 10.42 -2.67 19.05
C GLN A 530 11.66 -2.56 19.94
N ARG A 531 11.74 -3.34 21.03
CA ARG A 531 12.95 -3.39 21.87
C ARG A 531 14.14 -3.93 21.10
N GLN A 532 13.93 -4.93 20.23
CA GLN A 532 14.98 -5.44 19.34
C GLN A 532 15.40 -4.39 18.31
N VAL A 533 14.44 -3.65 17.75
CA VAL A 533 14.71 -2.51 16.85
C VAL A 533 15.57 -1.46 17.55
N ASN A 534 15.19 -1.03 18.76
CA ASN A 534 15.95 -0.03 19.51
C ASN A 534 17.37 -0.53 19.84
N ALA A 535 17.52 -1.80 20.21
CA ALA A 535 18.83 -2.40 20.46
C ALA A 535 19.71 -2.38 19.19
N LEU A 536 19.16 -2.78 18.05
CA LEU A 536 19.85 -2.76 16.76
C LEU A 536 20.26 -1.34 16.37
N LEU A 537 19.36 -0.37 16.54
CA LEU A 537 19.59 1.03 16.23
C LEU A 537 20.38 1.77 17.31
N GLN A 538 20.75 1.11 18.41
CA GLN A 538 21.45 1.72 19.55
C GLN A 538 20.69 2.92 20.12
N ARG A 539 19.35 2.84 20.17
CA ARG A 539 18.49 3.82 20.83
C ARG A 539 18.12 3.35 22.24
N PRO A 540 17.91 4.27 23.20
CA PRO A 540 17.27 3.91 24.45
C PRO A 540 15.84 3.42 24.17
N HIS A 541 15.42 2.40 24.91
CA HIS A 541 14.01 2.01 24.96
C HIS A 541 13.31 2.86 26.04
N PRO A 542 12.08 3.37 25.79
CA PRO A 542 11.35 4.16 26.77
C PRO A 542 11.11 3.40 28.08
N ASP A 543 11.09 4.14 29.20
CA ASP A 543 10.81 3.56 30.52
C ASP A 543 9.31 3.26 30.72
N ARG A 544 8.44 4.03 30.07
CA ARG A 544 6.99 3.78 30.09
C ARG A 544 6.61 2.64 29.16
N ARG A 545 5.42 2.07 29.38
CA ARG A 545 4.84 1.07 28.48
C ARG A 545 4.32 1.69 27.18
N PHE A 546 4.33 0.89 26.12
CA PHE A 546 3.62 1.22 24.89
C PHE A 546 2.11 1.02 25.10
N THR A 547 1.31 2.01 24.69
CA THR A 547 -0.14 2.01 24.91
C THR A 547 -0.91 1.82 23.61
N GLY A 548 -2.17 1.35 23.70
CA GLY A 548 -3.08 1.33 22.55
C GLY A 548 -3.30 2.74 21.96
N ALA A 549 -3.21 3.77 22.80
CA ALA A 549 -3.33 5.15 22.38
C ALA A 549 -2.08 5.67 21.62
N ASP A 550 -0.89 5.10 21.86
CA ASP A 550 0.28 5.34 21.01
C ASP A 550 0.13 4.63 19.67
N LEU A 551 -0.35 3.39 19.67
CA LEU A 551 -0.60 2.63 18.45
C LEU A 551 -1.62 3.32 17.55
N ALA A 552 -2.66 3.92 18.15
CA ALA A 552 -3.72 4.66 17.47
C ALA A 552 -3.24 5.92 16.74
N ILE A 553 -2.06 6.48 17.08
CA ILE A 553 -1.44 7.59 16.35
C ILE A 553 -1.32 7.25 14.85
N HIS A 554 -1.16 5.98 14.50
CA HIS A 554 -1.15 5.55 13.11
C HIS A 554 -2.43 5.94 12.34
N HIS A 555 -3.59 5.95 12.99
CA HIS A 555 -4.87 6.33 12.41
C HIS A 555 -4.91 7.83 12.15
N ASP A 556 -4.46 8.62 13.12
CA ASP A 556 -4.38 10.08 13.00
C ASP A 556 -3.47 10.52 11.85
N LEU A 557 -2.32 9.86 11.70
CA LEU A 557 -1.37 10.14 10.62
C LEU A 557 -1.91 9.81 9.23
N ARG A 558 -2.98 9.01 9.13
CA ARG A 558 -3.63 8.63 7.88
C ARG A 558 -4.82 9.51 7.51
N VAL A 559 -5.22 10.45 8.36
CA VAL A 559 -6.34 11.37 8.06
C VAL A 559 -6.09 12.06 6.71
N GLY A 560 -7.10 12.05 5.85
CA GLY A 560 -7.03 12.59 4.48
C GLY A 560 -6.47 11.64 3.41
N LEU A 561 -6.11 10.40 3.77
CA LEU A 561 -5.77 9.36 2.81
C LEU A 561 -7.00 8.53 2.38
N ILE A 562 -6.89 7.85 1.24
CA ILE A 562 -7.88 6.87 0.81
C ILE A 562 -7.83 5.68 1.79
N ARG A 563 -9.00 5.16 2.18
CA ARG A 563 -9.13 3.96 3.04
C ARG A 563 -8.53 4.15 4.45
N VAL A 564 -8.79 5.29 5.09
CA VAL A 564 -8.60 5.41 6.54
C VAL A 564 -9.51 4.40 7.23
N LEU A 565 -8.99 3.79 8.28
CA LEU A 565 -9.75 2.87 9.13
C LEU A 565 -10.05 3.58 10.45
N PRO A 566 -11.29 3.52 10.94
CA PRO A 566 -11.72 4.21 12.16
C PRO A 566 -11.16 3.50 13.41
N TYR A 567 -11.03 4.22 14.52
CA TYR A 567 -10.54 3.64 15.78
C TYR A 567 -11.67 3.51 16.80
N LEU A 568 -11.95 2.28 17.24
CA LEU A 568 -13.11 1.98 18.07
C LEU A 568 -13.14 2.76 19.41
N MET A 569 -11.98 3.09 19.98
CA MET A 569 -11.96 3.83 21.26
C MET A 569 -12.34 5.31 21.08
N ASP A 570 -12.27 5.86 19.87
CA ASP A 570 -12.77 7.20 19.58
C ASP A 570 -14.30 7.23 19.72
N VAL A 571 -15.02 6.17 19.30
CA VAL A 571 -16.47 6.05 19.49
C VAL A 571 -16.85 6.13 20.97
N LEU A 572 -16.13 5.43 21.85
CA LEU A 572 -16.39 5.45 23.28
C LEU A 572 -16.09 6.81 23.92
N ARG A 573 -14.99 7.44 23.49
CA ARG A 573 -14.61 8.76 23.99
C ARG A 573 -15.63 9.80 23.55
N ASP A 574 -15.99 9.82 22.28
CA ASP A 574 -16.75 10.92 21.70
C ASP A 574 -18.24 10.82 22.06
N GLU A 575 -18.81 9.61 22.11
CA GLU A 575 -20.25 9.43 22.36
C GLU A 575 -20.62 9.16 23.82
N LEU A 576 -19.68 8.57 24.59
CA LEU A 576 -19.89 8.18 25.98
C LEU A 576 -18.95 8.90 26.96
N GLY A 577 -17.97 9.67 26.48
CA GLY A 577 -16.94 10.28 27.33
C GLY A 577 -16.12 9.25 28.09
N ILE A 578 -16.02 8.00 27.61
CA ILE A 578 -15.24 6.94 28.24
C ILE A 578 -13.86 6.91 27.60
N THR A 579 -12.81 7.04 28.40
CA THR A 579 -11.42 6.90 27.95
C THR A 579 -10.85 5.57 28.38
N VAL A 580 -10.04 4.99 27.51
CA VAL A 580 -9.35 3.72 27.75
C VAL A 580 -7.86 3.92 27.56
N GLU A 581 -7.09 3.54 28.57
CA GLU A 581 -5.64 3.40 28.50
C GLU A 581 -5.32 1.91 28.59
N ASN A 582 -4.87 1.34 27.48
CA ASN A 582 -4.56 -0.08 27.36
C ASN A 582 -3.06 -0.28 27.17
N THR A 583 -2.46 -1.21 27.90
CA THR A 583 -1.04 -1.61 27.82
C THR A 583 -0.96 -3.13 27.92
N ALA A 584 0.21 -3.71 27.61
CA ALA A 584 0.42 -5.16 27.75
C ALA A 584 0.02 -5.76 29.12
N ASP A 585 0.09 -4.97 30.20
CA ASP A 585 -0.08 -5.43 31.58
C ASP A 585 -1.32 -4.82 32.28
N MET A 586 -2.00 -3.85 31.67
CA MET A 586 -3.08 -3.08 32.32
C MET A 586 -4.09 -2.53 31.32
N THR A 587 -5.37 -2.54 31.71
CA THR A 587 -6.44 -1.74 31.09
C THR A 587 -7.05 -0.81 32.14
N ARG A 588 -6.96 0.50 31.92
CA ARG A 588 -7.56 1.52 32.78
C ARG A 588 -8.70 2.21 32.01
N ILE A 589 -9.86 2.31 32.65
CA ILE A 589 -11.10 2.78 32.01
C ILE A 589 -11.75 3.84 32.90
N GLU A 590 -11.87 5.06 32.37
CA GLU A 590 -12.29 6.24 33.12
C GLU A 590 -13.36 7.03 32.38
N ILE A 591 -14.07 7.88 33.13
CA ILE A 591 -14.94 8.90 32.55
C ILE A 591 -14.12 10.17 32.41
N THR A 592 -14.13 10.74 31.21
CA THR A 592 -13.62 12.09 30.98
C THR A 592 -14.61 13.07 31.61
N ASN A 593 -14.16 13.83 32.60
CA ASN A 593 -14.91 14.98 33.08
C ASN A 593 -14.89 16.00 31.94
N ALA A 594 -16.02 16.19 31.28
CA ALA A 594 -16.22 17.25 30.30
C ALA A 594 -16.30 18.61 30.99
#